data_AF-C7R4G6-F1
#
_entry.id   AF-C7R4G6-F1
#
_cell.length_a   1.000
_cell.length_b   1.000
_cell.length_c   1.000
_cell.angle_alpha   90.00
_cell.angle_beta   90.00
_cell.angle_gamma   90.00
#
_symmetry.space_group_name_H-M   'P 1'
#
loop_
_entity.id
_entity.type
_entity.pdbx_description
1 polymer ?
#
loop_
_entity_poly.entity_id
_entity_poly.type
_entity_poly.pdbx_seq_one_letter_code
_entity_poly.pdbx_strand_id
1 'polypeptide(L)'
;MDPLIILLVVMVAMMFFMTRGTRKRQKEMMSFRDSMAPGQRVMTASGYVGTIVEIGDDLVTLESEPGSRTQWVKAAISKPYDSVSTAMDTETHSETDGQEQAGFVVPDDVSGLITKPGEDTTRRDEDTK
;
A
#
# COMPACT_ATOMS: atom_id res chain seq x y z
N MET A 1 9.90 -44.04 -18.70
CA MET A 1 9.13 -42.80 -18.46
C MET A 1 9.87 -41.69 -19.16
N ASP A 2 9.37 -41.21 -20.30
CA ASP A 2 10.10 -40.22 -21.08
C ASP A 2 10.22 -38.90 -20.31
N PRO A 3 11.39 -38.23 -20.31
CA PRO A 3 11.59 -36.99 -19.56
C PRO A 3 10.61 -35.88 -19.98
N LEU A 4 10.11 -35.92 -21.22
CA LEU A 4 9.10 -35.00 -21.74
C LEU A 4 7.72 -35.21 -21.07
N ILE A 5 7.38 -36.45 -20.72
CA ILE A 5 6.13 -36.78 -20.01
C ILE A 5 6.20 -36.25 -18.58
N ILE A 6 7.35 -36.39 -17.92
CA ILE A 6 7.56 -35.88 -16.56
C ILE A 6 7.44 -34.35 -16.54
N LEU A 7 8.04 -33.65 -17.51
CA LEU A 7 7.94 -32.18 -17.64
C LEU A 7 6.48 -31.72 -17.84
N LEU A 8 5.74 -32.40 -18.72
CA LEU A 8 4.34 -32.07 -19.02
C LEU A 8 3.46 -32.24 -17.77
N VAL A 9 3.64 -33.33 -17.03
CA VAL A 9 2.91 -33.60 -15.78
C VAL A 9 3.19 -32.52 -14.73
N VAL A 10 4.44 -32.11 -14.55
CA VAL A 10 4.81 -31.04 -13.61
C VAL A 10 4.20 -29.69 -14.01
N MET A 11 4.21 -29.36 -15.31
CA MET A 11 3.61 -28.12 -15.81
C MET A 11 2.10 -28.06 -15.56
N VAL A 12 1.39 -29.15 -15.83
CA VAL A 12 -0.06 -29.25 -15.58
C VAL A 12 -0.36 -29.18 -14.08
N ALA A 13 0.46 -29.81 -13.24
CA ALA A 13 0.30 -29.77 -11.79
C ALA A 13 0.49 -28.34 -11.23
N MET A 14 1.52 -27.61 -11.67
CA MET A 14 1.73 -26.21 -11.28
C MET A 14 0.59 -25.30 -11.76
N MET A 15 0.17 -25.44 -13.02
CA MET A 15 -0.94 -24.65 -13.57
C MET A 15 -2.25 -24.89 -12.80
N PHE A 16 -2.55 -26.15 -12.46
CA PHE A 16 -3.73 -26.51 -11.66
C PHE A 16 -3.70 -25.87 -10.27
N PHE A 17 -2.55 -25.88 -9.60
CA PHE A 17 -2.38 -25.27 -8.29
C PHE A 17 -2.53 -23.73 -8.35
N MET A 18 -1.92 -23.08 -9.34
CA MET A 18 -1.97 -21.62 -9.51
C MET A 18 -3.37 -21.12 -9.95
N THR A 19 -4.07 -21.89 -10.79
CA THR A 19 -5.45 -21.57 -11.23
C THR A 19 -6.44 -21.61 -10.05
N ARG A 20 -6.17 -22.44 -9.04
CA ARG A 20 -7.03 -22.55 -7.86
C ARG A 20 -6.95 -21.30 -6.97
N GLY A 21 -5.76 -20.70 -6.82
CA GLY A 21 -5.58 -19.48 -6.04
C GLY A 21 -6.11 -18.21 -6.74
N THR A 22 -5.92 -18.10 -8.05
CA THR A 22 -6.34 -16.92 -8.82
C THR A 22 -7.86 -16.75 -8.85
N ARG A 23 -8.63 -17.85 -8.95
CA ARG A 23 -10.10 -17.80 -8.90
C ARG A 23 -10.64 -17.25 -7.58
N LYS A 24 -9.96 -17.49 -6.45
CA LYS A 24 -10.39 -16.99 -5.14
C LYS A 24 -10.27 -15.47 -5.06
N ARG A 25 -9.14 -14.91 -5.49
CA ARG A 25 -8.90 -13.46 -5.54
C ARG A 25 -9.86 -12.74 -6.50
N GLN A 26 -10.16 -13.34 -7.66
CA GLN A 26 -11.12 -12.78 -8.59
C GLN A 26 -12.55 -12.75 -8.01
N LYS A 27 -12.95 -13.81 -7.32
CA LYS A 27 -14.25 -13.86 -6.64
C LYS A 27 -14.36 -12.82 -5.53
N GLU A 28 -13.32 -12.65 -4.72
CA GLU A 28 -13.28 -11.65 -3.65
C GLU A 28 -13.42 -10.22 -4.20
N MET A 29 -12.72 -9.91 -5.30
CA MET A 29 -12.86 -8.64 -6.01
C MET A 29 -14.26 -8.42 -6.60
N MET A 30 -14.91 -9.47 -7.11
CA MET A 30 -16.30 -9.37 -7.60
C MET A 30 -17.28 -9.18 -6.44
N SER A 31 -17.16 -9.98 -5.38
CA SER A 31 -18.04 -9.85 -4.21
C SER A 31 -17.92 -8.49 -3.52
N PHE A 32 -16.73 -7.89 -3.52
CA PHE A 32 -16.55 -6.55 -2.98
C PHE A 32 -17.28 -5.50 -3.81
N ARG A 33 -17.25 -5.63 -5.15
CA ARG A 33 -18.01 -4.76 -6.06
C ARG A 33 -19.51 -4.89 -5.86
N ASP A 34 -19.99 -6.10 -5.59
CA ASP A 34 -21.42 -6.36 -5.34
C ASP A 34 -21.86 -5.88 -3.95
N SER A 35 -20.94 -5.76 -2.99
CA SER A 35 -21.24 -5.33 -1.61
C SER A 35 -21.36 -3.82 -1.45
N MET A 36 -21.02 -3.03 -2.48
CA MET A 36 -21.08 -1.58 -2.41
C MET A 36 -22.53 -1.09 -2.47
N ALA A 37 -22.92 -0.28 -1.48
CA ALA A 37 -24.24 0.34 -1.43
C ALA A 37 -24.15 1.85 -1.17
N PRO A 38 -25.08 2.67 -1.72
CA PRO A 38 -25.19 4.07 -1.33
C PRO A 38 -25.38 4.22 0.18
N GLY A 39 -24.76 5.24 0.76
CA GLY A 39 -24.73 5.49 2.21
C GLY A 39 -23.60 4.79 2.97
N GLN A 40 -22.87 3.87 2.33
CA GLN A 40 -21.71 3.22 2.94
C GLN A 40 -20.49 4.16 2.93
N ARG A 41 -19.78 4.21 4.07
CA ARG A 41 -18.52 4.93 4.18
C ARG A 41 -17.37 4.01 3.77
N VAL A 42 -16.50 4.51 2.90
CA VAL A 42 -15.42 3.71 2.28
C VAL A 42 -14.12 4.49 2.23
N MET A 43 -13.01 3.75 2.17
CA MET A 43 -11.68 4.31 1.96
C MET A 43 -11.15 3.88 0.58
N THR A 44 -10.63 4.86 -0.16
CA THR A 44 -9.92 4.67 -1.42
C THR A 44 -8.47 4.22 -1.18
N ALA A 45 -7.82 3.69 -2.21
CA ALA A 45 -6.42 3.24 -2.13
C ALA A 45 -5.42 4.33 -1.72
N SER A 46 -5.72 5.61 -1.95
CA SER A 46 -4.89 6.76 -1.56
C SER A 46 -5.14 7.23 -0.12
N GLY A 47 -6.06 6.60 0.61
CA GLY A 47 -6.44 6.99 1.97
C GLY A 47 -7.54 8.04 2.05
N TYR A 48 -8.14 8.46 0.92
CA TYR A 48 -9.31 9.33 0.94
C TYR A 48 -10.54 8.56 1.43
N VAL A 49 -11.24 9.11 2.42
CA VAL A 49 -12.45 8.56 3.02
C VAL A 49 -13.65 9.39 2.61
N GLY A 50 -14.70 8.72 2.16
CA GLY A 50 -15.96 9.38 1.80
C GLY A 50 -17.14 8.43 1.88
N THR A 51 -18.33 8.98 1.69
CA THR A 51 -19.58 8.21 1.67
C THR A 51 -20.03 8.02 0.23
N ILE A 52 -20.44 6.81 -0.13
CA ILE A 52 -20.97 6.52 -1.47
C ILE A 52 -22.34 7.19 -1.61
N VAL A 53 -22.51 8.04 -2.62
CA VAL A 53 -23.81 8.68 -2.92
C VAL A 53 -24.46 8.05 -4.13
N GLU A 54 -23.66 7.64 -5.11
CA GLU A 54 -24.13 7.06 -6.36
C GLU A 54 -23.15 5.99 -6.86
N ILE A 55 -23.69 4.92 -7.43
CA ILE A 55 -22.95 3.80 -8.01
C ILE A 55 -23.39 3.67 -9.46
N GLY A 56 -22.49 3.99 -10.39
CA GLY A 56 -22.65 3.68 -11.82
C GLY A 56 -22.06 2.31 -12.17
N ASP A 57 -21.85 2.01 -13.45
CA ASP A 57 -21.29 0.72 -13.88
C ASP A 57 -19.79 0.59 -13.53
N ASP A 58 -18.97 1.59 -13.90
CA ASP A 58 -17.53 1.62 -13.62
C ASP A 58 -17.10 2.74 -12.67
N LEU A 59 -17.98 3.72 -12.45
CA LEU A 59 -17.72 4.89 -11.61
C LEU A 59 -18.56 4.86 -10.34
N VAL A 60 -18.02 5.46 -9.28
CA VAL A 60 -18.68 5.69 -8.00
C VAL A 60 -18.48 7.15 -7.63
N THR A 61 -19.56 7.78 -7.19
CA THR A 61 -19.53 9.15 -6.66
C THR A 61 -19.39 9.08 -5.15
N LEU A 62 -18.29 9.63 -4.64
CA LEU A 62 -18.01 9.77 -3.22
C LEU A 62 -18.26 11.20 -2.78
N GLU A 63 -18.91 11.35 -1.64
CA GLU A 63 -19.09 12.63 -0.96
C GLU A 63 -18.18 12.68 0.28
N SER A 64 -17.34 13.72 0.35
CA SER A 64 -16.63 14.11 1.56
C SER A 64 -17.52 14.99 2.41
N GLU A 65 -17.41 14.91 3.73
CA GLU A 65 -17.74 16.05 4.58
C GLU A 65 -16.63 17.09 4.39
N PRO A 66 -16.91 18.27 3.79
CA PRO A 66 -18.11 19.11 3.93
C PRO A 66 -18.97 19.30 2.65
N GLY A 67 -19.42 18.22 2.03
CA GLY A 67 -20.36 18.19 0.89
C GLY A 67 -19.73 18.16 -0.50
N SER A 68 -18.42 17.94 -0.63
CA SER A 68 -17.77 17.86 -1.95
C SER A 68 -17.98 16.48 -2.58
N ARG A 69 -18.45 16.47 -3.84
CA ARG A 69 -18.66 15.24 -4.62
C ARG A 69 -17.55 15.05 -5.63
N THR A 70 -16.98 13.85 -5.63
CA THR A 70 -15.90 13.46 -6.53
C THR A 70 -16.20 12.09 -7.14
N GLN A 71 -15.85 11.93 -8.41
CA GLN A 71 -16.04 10.68 -9.14
C GLN A 71 -14.75 9.89 -9.14
N TRP A 72 -14.87 8.61 -8.80
CA TRP A 72 -13.77 7.65 -8.72
C TRP A 72 -14.14 6.40 -9.50
N VAL A 73 -13.15 5.71 -10.04
CA VAL A 73 -13.35 4.37 -10.59
C VAL A 73 -13.63 3.39 -9.45
N LYS A 74 -14.53 2.42 -9.65
CA LYS A 74 -14.82 1.38 -8.64
C LYS A 74 -13.58 0.64 -8.19
N ALA A 75 -12.60 0.47 -9.08
CA ALA A 75 -11.32 -0.16 -8.79
C ALA A 75 -10.45 0.62 -7.78
N ALA A 76 -10.72 1.91 -7.55
CA ALA A 76 -10.00 2.73 -6.59
C ALA A 76 -10.50 2.59 -5.15
N ILE A 77 -11.66 1.93 -4.94
CA ILE A 77 -12.21 1.69 -3.61
C ILE A 77 -11.56 0.43 -3.02
N SER A 78 -10.97 0.54 -1.83
CA SER A 78 -10.17 -0.54 -1.24
C SER A 78 -10.89 -1.29 -0.13
N LYS A 79 -11.47 -0.57 0.84
CA LYS A 79 -12.07 -1.18 2.02
C LYS A 79 -13.27 -0.37 2.52
N PRO A 80 -14.29 -1.01 3.12
CA PRO A 80 -15.28 -0.31 3.93
C PRO A 80 -14.57 0.41 5.08
N TYR A 81 -15.05 1.60 5.43
CA TYR A 81 -14.51 2.39 6.53
C TYR A 81 -15.59 2.53 7.60
N ASP A 82 -15.50 1.76 8.67
CA ASP A 82 -16.33 1.92 9.86
C ASP A 82 -15.60 2.81 10.86
N SER A 83 -16.26 3.87 11.33
CA SER A 83 -15.67 4.85 12.25
C SER A 83 -15.84 4.48 13.73
N VAL A 84 -16.39 3.31 14.06
CA VAL A 84 -16.51 2.85 15.45
C VAL A 84 -15.36 1.90 15.81
N SER A 85 -14.39 2.45 16.55
CA SER A 85 -13.29 1.78 17.26
C SER A 85 -12.42 0.81 16.45
N THR A 86 -11.45 1.34 15.70
CA THR A 86 -10.16 0.65 15.53
C THR A 86 -9.33 0.85 16.80
N ALA A 87 -9.71 0.17 17.89
CA ALA A 87 -8.76 -0.16 18.94
C ALA A 87 -8.06 -1.44 18.48
N MET A 88 -6.75 -1.35 18.26
CA MET A 88 -5.81 -2.48 18.15
C MET A 88 -6.26 -3.66 17.29
N ASP A 89 -5.96 -3.61 15.98
CA ASP A 89 -5.57 -4.80 15.21
C ASP A 89 -4.65 -4.33 14.07
N THR A 90 -3.43 -3.93 14.43
CA THR A 90 -2.29 -3.93 13.52
C THR A 90 -1.84 -5.38 13.35
N GLU A 91 -2.63 -6.17 12.64
CA GLU A 91 -2.14 -7.37 11.97
C GLU A 91 -2.50 -7.27 10.49
N THR A 92 -1.67 -6.55 9.75
CA THR A 92 -1.48 -6.81 8.32
C THR A 92 -0.01 -7.19 8.16
N HIS A 93 0.25 -8.48 8.30
CA HIS A 93 1.39 -9.13 7.64
C HIS A 93 1.19 -8.94 6.14
N SER A 94 1.82 -7.91 5.58
CA SER A 94 2.14 -7.88 4.16
C SER A 94 3.52 -8.52 4.04
N GLU A 95 3.55 -9.85 3.88
CA GLU A 95 4.76 -10.57 3.47
C GLU A 95 5.19 -10.02 2.10
N THR A 96 6.13 -9.09 2.12
CA THR A 96 6.95 -8.74 0.95
C THR A 96 8.28 -9.44 1.15
N ASP A 97 8.39 -10.58 0.48
CA ASP A 97 9.61 -11.36 0.41
C ASP A 97 10.70 -10.57 -0.35
N GLY A 98 11.88 -10.48 0.26
CA GLY A 98 13.14 -10.13 -0.40
C GLY A 98 13.41 -8.65 -0.70
N GLN A 99 14.03 -7.93 0.25
CA GLN A 99 15.35 -7.32 0.04
C GLN A 99 15.88 -6.68 1.35
N GLU A 100 17.02 -7.17 1.81
CA GLU A 100 17.81 -6.58 2.89
C GLU A 100 18.19 -5.14 2.51
N GLN A 101 17.49 -4.17 3.10
CA GLN A 101 17.96 -2.79 3.13
C GLN A 101 18.54 -2.53 4.52
N ALA A 102 19.86 -2.42 4.57
CA ALA A 102 20.58 -1.91 5.73
C ALA A 102 19.91 -0.62 6.20
N GLY A 103 19.52 -0.61 7.48
CA GLY A 103 18.70 0.46 8.05
C GLY A 103 19.28 1.84 7.80
N PHE A 104 18.53 2.68 7.10
CA PHE A 104 18.74 4.12 7.14
C PHE A 104 18.19 4.64 8.48
N VAL A 105 19.08 4.72 9.47
CA VAL A 105 18.76 5.36 10.75
C VAL A 105 18.89 6.86 10.55
N VAL A 106 17.75 7.56 10.55
CA VAL A 106 17.72 9.03 10.53
C VAL A 106 18.20 9.51 11.91
N PRO A 107 19.31 10.26 12.02
CA PRO A 107 19.74 10.84 13.28
C PRO A 107 18.76 11.95 13.71
N ASP A 108 18.49 12.01 15.01
CA ASP A 108 17.43 12.85 15.60
C ASP A 108 17.75 14.36 15.61
N ASP A 109 18.94 14.76 15.16
CA ASP A 109 19.37 16.16 15.24
C ASP A 109 19.87 16.69 13.89
N VAL A 110 18.98 17.40 13.19
CA VAL A 110 19.28 18.13 11.94
C VAL A 110 19.97 19.47 12.20
N SER A 111 20.17 19.85 13.47
CA SER A 111 20.73 21.15 13.87
C SER A 111 22.20 21.34 13.48
N GLY A 112 22.91 20.26 13.11
CA GLY A 112 24.31 20.31 12.67
C GLY A 112 24.52 20.82 11.24
N LEU A 113 23.47 20.94 10.42
CA LEU A 113 23.59 21.37 9.02
C LEU A 113 23.61 22.88 8.82
N ILE A 114 23.41 23.67 9.88
CA ILE A 114 23.60 25.11 9.85
C ILE A 114 24.88 25.47 10.60
N THR A 115 26.00 25.46 9.87
CA THR A 115 27.22 26.13 10.30
C THR A 115 26.86 27.55 10.72
N LYS A 116 27.00 27.86 12.02
CA LYS A 116 27.08 29.25 12.47
C LYS A 116 28.31 29.87 11.82
N PRO A 117 28.19 30.95 11.03
CA PRO A 117 29.35 31.65 10.53
C PRO A 117 30.02 32.36 11.70
N GLY A 118 31.23 31.92 12.05
CA GLY A 118 32.11 32.64 12.95
C GLY A 118 32.40 31.91 14.26
N GLU A 119 33.40 31.02 14.24
CA GLU A 119 34.39 30.99 15.32
C GLU A 119 35.73 30.51 14.74
N ASP A 120 36.61 31.48 14.56
CA ASP A 120 38.01 31.35 14.19
C ASP A 120 38.80 30.82 15.40
N THR A 121 39.20 29.54 15.38
CA THR A 121 40.42 29.12 16.07
C THR A 121 40.98 27.84 15.43
N THR A 122 42.11 27.94 14.75
CA THR A 122 43.14 26.88 14.64
C THR A 122 44.40 27.56 14.06
N ARG A 123 45.32 28.03 14.90
CA ARG A 123 46.53 27.25 15.26
C ARG A 123 46.79 26.10 14.28
N ARG A 124 47.78 26.29 13.41
CA ARG A 124 48.55 25.20 12.82
C ARG A 124 50.02 25.58 12.93
N ASP A 125 50.69 24.77 13.73
CA ASP A 125 52.10 24.81 14.04
C ASP A 125 52.97 24.51 12.81
N GLU A 126 54.21 24.98 12.91
CA GLU A 126 55.44 24.40 12.37
C GLU A 126 55.45 23.90 10.92
N ASP A 127 56.11 24.69 10.06
CA ASP A 127 56.87 24.12 8.96
C ASP A 127 58.34 24.58 9.06
N THR A 128 59.17 23.56 9.23
CA THR A 128 60.62 23.46 9.15
C THR A 128 61.38 24.53 8.34
N LYS A 129 62.39 25.13 8.98
CA LYS A 129 63.79 25.09 8.48
C LYS A 129 64.79 25.16 9.63
#